data_AF-A0A9X9QE63-F1
#
_entry.id   AF-A0A9X9QE63-F1
#
_cell.length_a   1.000
_cell.length_b   1.000
_cell.length_c   1.000
_cell.angle_alpha   90.00
_cell.angle_beta   90.00
_cell.angle_gamma   90.00
#
_symmetry.space_group_name_H-M   'P 1'
#
loop_
_entity.id
_entity.type
_entity.pdbx_description
1 polymer ?
#
loop_
_entity_poly.entity_id
_entity_poly.type
_entity_poly.pdbx_seq_one_letter_code
_entity_poly.pdbx_strand_id
1 'polypeptide(L)'
;MFWRFGAHVNAPNIDSLLDNANITLEEVLDQNDLLQELKQQNVKIIGFLSRTSTIERLLEYVVAPKLEVVGDGNPEQGHTRTGSQTQGSEEKPGEEDSEKRLNRYAYISTEILSSDTRQICDSLMRNHRLMAKFWTFLKLSPPLDPLQASYFTRVNENLLERSTQEMLTFFKSLEGVVQKMLVHVDSPMIMDLLLKIISLEKSEGGQGIVDVSHGALAFPKTNQFSGYKAKDS
;
A
#
# COMPACT_ATOMS: atom_id res chain seq x y z
N MET A 1 -23.67 -31.02 24.24
CA MET A 1 -23.59 -30.54 22.85
C MET A 1 -22.25 -29.82 22.72
N PHE A 2 -21.17 -30.55 22.41
CA PHE A 2 -20.62 -30.71 21.04
C PHE A 2 -19.97 -29.39 20.55
N TRP A 3 -18.66 -29.14 20.41
CA TRP A 3 -17.40 -29.89 20.36
C TRP A 3 -16.27 -29.06 21.02
N ARG A 4 -15.45 -29.68 21.89
CA ARG A 4 -14.09 -29.22 22.23
C ARG A 4 -13.13 -30.29 21.71
N PHE A 5 -12.84 -30.25 20.41
CA PHE A 5 -11.58 -30.82 19.92
C PHE A 5 -10.54 -29.73 20.19
N GLY A 6 -9.47 -29.96 20.94
CA GLY A 6 -8.66 -31.17 20.94
C GLY A 6 -7.32 -30.71 20.39
N ALA A 7 -6.37 -30.52 21.31
CA ALA A 7 -5.00 -30.09 21.12
C ALA A 7 -4.75 -28.57 21.02
N HIS A 8 -4.26 -28.00 22.12
CA HIS A 8 -3.06 -27.17 22.02
C HIS A 8 -1.95 -28.07 21.42
N VAL A 9 -2.02 -28.35 20.11
CA VAL A 9 -0.81 -28.70 19.38
C VAL A 9 0.02 -27.44 19.52
N ASN A 10 1.16 -27.54 20.19
CA ASN A 10 2.17 -26.50 20.19
C ASN A 10 2.36 -26.11 18.72
N ALA A 11 1.76 -25.00 18.29
CA ALA A 11 2.12 -24.43 17.01
C ALA A 11 3.63 -24.25 17.09
N PRO A 12 4.40 -24.80 16.14
CA PRO A 12 5.85 -24.66 16.17
C PRO A 12 6.15 -23.17 16.30
N ASN A 13 7.01 -22.82 17.26
CA ASN A 13 7.52 -21.46 17.37
C ASN A 13 8.05 -21.04 15.99
N ILE A 14 7.88 -19.78 15.64
CA ILE A 14 8.29 -19.20 14.36
C ILE A 14 9.71 -19.58 13.94
N ASP A 15 10.65 -19.77 14.87
CA ASP A 15 12.01 -20.23 14.57
C ASP A 15 12.04 -21.64 13.97
N SER A 16 11.22 -22.56 14.48
CA SER A 16 11.11 -23.93 13.99
C SER A 16 10.39 -23.99 12.64
N LEU A 17 9.46 -23.06 12.39
CA LEU A 17 8.81 -22.92 11.09
C LEU A 17 9.80 -22.46 10.03
N LEU A 18 10.65 -21.49 10.37
CA LEU A 18 11.66 -20.95 9.45
C LEU A 18 12.80 -21.93 9.13
N ASP A 19 12.96 -22.98 9.92
CA ASP A 19 13.89 -24.09 9.62
C ASP A 19 13.36 -25.02 8.51
N ASN A 20 12.06 -24.93 8.17
CA ASN A 20 11.49 -25.65 7.04
C ASN A 20 11.81 -24.94 5.71
N ALA A 21 12.50 -25.65 4.80
CA ALA A 21 12.89 -25.12 3.49
C ALA A 21 11.72 -24.71 2.58
N ASN A 22 10.51 -25.24 2.82
CA ASN A 22 9.32 -24.99 2.01
C ASN A 22 8.31 -24.05 2.69
N ILE A 23 8.71 -23.34 3.74
CA ILE A 23 7.83 -22.42 4.47
C ILE A 23 7.29 -21.31 3.55
N THR A 24 5.98 -21.10 3.59
CA THR A 24 5.30 -20.03 2.85
C THR A 24 5.27 -18.73 3.66
N LEU A 25 5.07 -17.60 2.99
CA LEU A 25 4.90 -16.32 3.68
C LEU A 25 3.63 -16.33 4.53
N GLU A 26 2.55 -16.92 4.02
CA GLU A 26 1.24 -16.97 4.69
C GLU A 26 1.32 -17.71 6.03
N GLU A 27 2.04 -18.84 6.08
CA GLU A 27 2.29 -19.58 7.33
C GLU A 27 3.05 -18.73 8.37
N VAL A 28 3.94 -17.84 7.91
CA VAL A 28 4.65 -16.90 8.78
C VAL A 28 3.72 -15.76 9.24
N LEU A 29 2.94 -15.17 8.33
CA LEU A 29 1.97 -14.10 8.63
C LEU A 29 0.84 -14.56 9.57
N ASP A 30 0.53 -15.85 9.58
CA ASP A 30 -0.47 -16.42 10.48
C ASP A 30 0.02 -16.52 11.94
N GLN A 31 1.34 -16.43 12.19
CA GLN A 31 1.91 -16.48 13.53
C GLN A 31 1.54 -15.23 14.35
N ASN A 32 1.05 -15.44 15.58
CA ASN A 32 0.59 -14.37 16.46
C ASN A 32 1.73 -13.55 17.07
N ASP A 33 2.91 -14.16 17.21
CA ASP A 33 4.12 -13.57 17.79
C ASP A 33 5.02 -12.90 16.74
N LEU A 34 4.72 -13.01 15.44
CA LEU A 34 5.56 -12.48 14.35
C LEU A 34 6.01 -11.04 14.56
N LEU A 35 5.07 -10.12 14.82
CA LEU A 35 5.39 -8.69 15.01
C LEU A 35 6.18 -8.45 16.30
N GLN A 36 5.91 -9.23 17.34
CA GLN A 36 6.64 -9.14 18.60
C GLN A 36 8.09 -9.62 18.42
N GLU A 37 8.28 -10.77 17.77
CA GLU A 37 9.60 -11.36 17.51
C GLU A 37 10.41 -10.49 16.53
N LEU A 38 9.77 -9.89 15.53
CA LEU A 38 10.38 -8.88 14.67
C LEU A 38 10.88 -7.67 15.49
N LYS A 39 10.05 -7.18 16.42
CA LYS A 39 10.44 -6.09 17.34
C LYS A 39 11.59 -6.50 18.27
N GLN A 40 11.67 -7.77 18.65
CA GLN A 40 12.78 -8.34 19.41
C GLN A 40 14.04 -8.62 18.57
N GLN A 41 14.05 -8.20 17.30
CA GLN A 41 15.18 -8.36 16.38
C GLN A 41 15.55 -9.83 16.13
N ASN A 42 14.55 -10.72 16.05
CA ASN A 42 14.77 -12.11 15.69
C ASN A 42 15.41 -12.22 14.28
N VAL A 43 16.67 -12.68 14.25
CA VAL A 43 17.49 -12.69 13.04
C VAL A 43 16.96 -13.62 11.95
N LYS A 44 16.30 -14.73 12.31
CA LYS A 44 15.73 -15.66 11.33
C LYS A 44 14.55 -15.01 10.61
N ILE A 45 13.66 -14.37 11.37
CA ILE A 45 12.50 -13.64 10.85
C ILE A 45 12.97 -12.51 9.95
N ILE A 46 13.89 -11.67 10.42
CA ILE A 46 14.41 -10.55 9.64
C ILE A 46 15.04 -11.07 8.35
N GLY A 47 15.84 -12.14 8.42
CA GLY A 47 16.46 -12.77 7.26
C GLY A 47 15.44 -13.31 6.25
N PHE A 48 14.33 -13.89 6.71
CA PHE A 48 13.24 -14.38 5.86
C PHE A 48 12.44 -13.25 5.22
N LEU A 49 12.04 -12.25 6.01
CA LEU A 49 11.23 -11.11 5.56
C LEU A 49 12.00 -10.18 4.61
N SER A 50 13.33 -10.15 4.72
CA SER A 50 14.20 -9.35 3.87
C SER A 50 14.51 -10.00 2.51
N ARG A 51 14.01 -11.20 2.21
CA ARG A 51 14.20 -11.84 0.89
C ARG A 51 13.38 -11.12 -0.18
N THR A 52 13.93 -10.95 -1.38
CA THR A 52 13.26 -10.25 -2.50
C THR A 52 11.86 -10.81 -2.79
N SER A 53 11.70 -12.14 -2.81
CA SER A 53 10.39 -12.79 -3.04
C SER A 53 9.38 -12.49 -1.92
N THR A 54 9.86 -12.41 -0.68
CA THR A 54 9.02 -12.08 0.47
C THR A 54 8.58 -10.62 0.41
N ILE A 55 9.52 -9.71 0.15
CA ILE A 55 9.23 -8.27 -0.06
C ILE A 55 8.22 -8.06 -1.18
N GLU A 56 8.34 -8.79 -2.30
CA GLU A 56 7.38 -8.69 -3.42
C GLU A 56 5.96 -9.02 -2.96
N ARG A 57 5.76 -10.16 -2.27
CA ARG A 57 4.43 -10.54 -1.75
C ARG A 57 3.91 -9.58 -0.67
N LEU A 58 4.78 -9.11 0.23
CA LEU A 58 4.38 -8.14 1.27
C LEU A 58 3.88 -6.83 0.63
N LEU A 59 4.60 -6.31 -0.38
CA LEU A 59 4.18 -5.12 -1.12
C LEU A 59 2.87 -5.35 -1.86
N GLU A 60 2.68 -6.54 -2.44
CA GLU A 60 1.42 -6.93 -3.09
C GLU A 60 0.25 -6.93 -2.10
N TYR A 61 0.43 -7.47 -0.88
CA TYR A 61 -0.60 -7.42 0.16
C TYR A 61 -0.96 -5.99 0.57
N VAL A 62 0.01 -5.08 0.63
CA VAL A 62 -0.22 -3.69 1.05
C VAL A 62 -1.14 -2.92 0.09
N VAL A 63 -1.05 -3.17 -1.22
CA VAL A 63 -1.85 -2.49 -2.25
C VAL A 63 -2.84 -3.42 -2.97
N ALA A 64 -3.07 -4.62 -2.43
CA ALA A 64 -3.99 -5.59 -3.02
C ALA A 64 -5.40 -4.99 -3.07
N PRO A 65 -6.01 -4.82 -4.26
CA PRO A 65 -7.37 -4.32 -4.39
C PRO A 65 -8.32 -5.11 -3.49
N LYS A 66 -9.25 -4.42 -2.83
CA LYS A 66 -10.42 -5.12 -2.30
C LYS A 66 -11.07 -5.81 -3.50
N LEU A 67 -11.34 -7.10 -3.39
CA LEU A 67 -12.11 -7.81 -4.40
C LEU A 67 -13.46 -7.11 -4.47
N GLU A 68 -13.71 -6.36 -5.53
CA GLU A 68 -15.06 -5.86 -5.76
C GLU A 68 -15.93 -7.07 -6.05
N VAL A 69 -16.98 -7.25 -5.25
CA VAL A 69 -18.06 -8.17 -5.56
C VAL A 69 -18.56 -7.73 -6.93
N VAL A 70 -18.35 -8.57 -7.95
CA VAL A 70 -18.85 -8.30 -9.30
C VAL A 70 -20.37 -8.24 -9.20
N GLY A 71 -20.90 -7.03 -9.07
CA GLY A 71 -22.31 -6.75 -9.19
C GLY A 71 -22.69 -7.06 -10.61
N ASP A 72 -23.37 -8.20 -10.79
CA ASP A 72 -23.90 -8.60 -12.08
C ASP A 72 -24.79 -7.48 -12.62
N GLY A 73 -24.44 -6.99 -13.80
CA GLY A 73 -24.96 -5.72 -14.31
C GLY A 73 -26.45 -5.77 -14.61
N ASN A 74 -27.17 -4.71 -14.24
CA ASN A 74 -28.36 -4.31 -15.00
C ASN A 74 -28.46 -2.78 -15.04
N PRO A 75 -28.53 -2.14 -16.22
CA PRO A 75 -28.67 -0.69 -16.31
C PRO A 75 -30.15 -0.35 -16.28
N GLU A 76 -30.64 0.41 -15.29
CA GLU A 76 -31.75 1.36 -15.50
C GLU A 76 -32.03 2.26 -14.28
N GLN A 77 -32.03 3.57 -14.58
CA GLN A 77 -32.85 4.65 -14.02
C GLN A 77 -32.57 5.18 -12.59
N GLY A 78 -32.18 6.45 -12.54
CA GLY A 78 -31.91 7.18 -11.31
C GLY A 78 -33.14 7.76 -10.60
N HIS A 79 -32.94 8.19 -9.36
CA HIS A 79 -33.37 9.47 -8.75
C HIS A 79 -32.83 9.55 -7.31
N THR A 80 -32.51 10.77 -6.89
CA THR A 80 -31.98 11.20 -5.58
C THR A 80 -32.82 10.80 -4.34
N ARG A 81 -32.19 10.37 -3.24
CA ARG A 81 -32.24 11.00 -1.88
C ARG A 81 -31.62 10.15 -0.74
N THR A 82 -31.01 10.88 0.18
CA THR A 82 -30.49 10.58 1.53
C THR A 82 -31.25 9.56 2.41
N GLY A 83 -30.50 8.73 3.14
CA GLY A 83 -30.97 8.02 4.35
C GLY A 83 -30.41 6.60 4.48
N SER A 84 -29.70 6.32 5.58
CA SER A 84 -28.99 5.07 5.90
C SER A 84 -29.85 3.80 5.78
N GLN A 85 -29.31 2.75 5.14
CA GLN A 85 -29.63 1.35 5.43
C GLN A 85 -28.57 0.42 4.84
N THR A 86 -27.80 -0.21 5.74
CA THR A 86 -26.91 -1.33 5.46
C THR A 86 -27.79 -2.51 5.01
N GLN A 87 -27.84 -2.79 3.71
CA GLN A 87 -28.39 -4.03 3.18
C GLN A 87 -27.25 -5.03 3.01
N GLY A 88 -27.25 -6.06 3.85
CA GLY A 88 -26.34 -7.18 3.74
C GLY A 88 -26.61 -7.94 2.45
N SER A 89 -25.65 -7.92 1.54
CA SER A 89 -25.46 -8.96 0.55
C SER A 89 -25.23 -10.28 1.29
N GLU A 90 -25.93 -11.35 0.90
CA GLU A 90 -25.62 -12.70 1.36
C GLU A 90 -24.25 -13.11 0.81
N GLU A 91 -23.20 -12.69 1.51
CA GLU A 91 -21.83 -13.14 1.31
C GLU A 91 -21.77 -14.64 1.58
N LYS A 92 -21.20 -15.42 0.66
CA LYS A 92 -20.99 -16.84 0.94
C LYS A 92 -20.08 -16.98 2.15
N PRO A 93 -20.38 -17.87 3.12
CA PRO A 93 -19.61 -17.99 4.36
C PRO A 93 -18.09 -18.17 4.18
N GLY A 94 -17.62 -18.66 3.02
CA GLY A 94 -16.20 -18.81 2.72
C GLY A 94 -15.51 -17.58 2.10
N GLU A 95 -16.26 -16.63 1.52
CA GLU A 95 -15.71 -15.41 0.93
C GLU A 95 -15.37 -14.39 2.01
N GLU A 96 -16.26 -14.22 3.00
CA GLU A 96 -16.07 -13.31 4.14
C GLU A 96 -14.81 -13.67 4.96
N ASP A 97 -14.56 -14.97 5.20
CA ASP A 97 -13.37 -15.44 5.91
C ASP A 97 -12.07 -15.23 5.10
N SER A 98 -12.14 -15.34 3.77
CA SER A 98 -11.00 -15.10 2.89
C SER A 98 -10.64 -13.61 2.87
N GLU A 99 -11.63 -12.73 2.75
CA GLU A 99 -11.42 -11.28 2.77
C GLU A 99 -10.85 -10.79 4.11
N LYS A 100 -11.38 -11.29 5.23
CA LYS A 100 -10.82 -11.03 6.57
C LYS A 100 -9.35 -11.44 6.65
N ARG A 101 -9.00 -12.59 6.08
CA ARG A 101 -7.60 -13.07 6.07
C ARG A 101 -6.70 -12.18 5.20
N LEU A 102 -7.16 -11.78 4.01
CA LEU A 102 -6.41 -10.87 3.14
C LEU A 102 -6.20 -9.50 3.79
N ASN A 103 -7.23 -8.96 4.45
CA ASN A 103 -7.13 -7.71 5.21
C ASN A 103 -6.14 -7.82 6.38
N ARG A 104 -6.12 -8.97 7.08
CA ARG A 104 -5.11 -9.26 8.12
C ARG A 104 -3.70 -9.27 7.51
N TYR A 105 -3.50 -9.92 6.37
CA TYR A 105 -2.19 -9.96 5.71
C TYR A 105 -1.75 -8.58 5.21
N ALA A 106 -2.65 -7.77 4.67
CA ALA A 106 -2.36 -6.39 4.31
C ALA A 106 -1.85 -5.60 5.53
N TYR A 107 -2.59 -5.65 6.65
CA TYR A 107 -2.21 -4.99 7.89
C TYR A 107 -0.83 -5.43 8.40
N ILE A 108 -0.61 -6.74 8.56
CA ILE A 108 0.66 -7.27 9.06
C ILE A 108 1.80 -6.92 8.11
N SER A 109 1.57 -6.97 6.80
CA SER A 109 2.57 -6.58 5.80
C SER A 109 2.95 -5.11 5.92
N THR A 110 1.98 -4.22 6.16
CA THR A 110 2.26 -2.81 6.45
C THR A 110 3.09 -2.63 7.71
N GLU A 111 2.77 -3.34 8.80
CA GLU A 111 3.55 -3.28 10.04
C GLU A 111 5.00 -3.74 9.86
N ILE A 112 5.21 -4.81 9.07
CA ILE A 112 6.55 -5.33 8.75
C ILE A 112 7.34 -4.33 7.91
N LEU A 113 6.75 -3.86 6.80
CA LEU A 113 7.43 -3.00 5.84
C LEU A 113 7.63 -1.57 6.34
N SER A 114 6.82 -1.15 7.33
CA SER A 114 6.98 0.14 8.02
C SER A 114 7.70 -0.01 9.37
N SER A 115 8.35 -1.15 9.62
CA SER A 115 9.11 -1.38 10.85
C SER A 115 10.47 -0.68 10.79
N ASP A 116 11.03 -0.36 11.96
CA ASP A 116 12.37 0.24 12.09
C ASP A 116 13.53 -0.74 11.86
N THR A 117 13.27 -1.82 11.12
CA THR A 117 14.23 -2.88 10.87
C THR A 117 15.08 -2.52 9.65
N ARG A 118 16.33 -2.09 9.89
CA ARG A 118 17.28 -1.65 8.84
C ARG A 118 17.37 -2.64 7.68
N GLN A 119 17.51 -3.93 7.94
CA GLN A 119 17.69 -4.93 6.88
C GLN A 119 16.48 -5.03 5.93
N ILE A 120 15.28 -4.76 6.44
CA ILE A 120 14.04 -4.72 5.64
C ILE A 120 14.02 -3.44 4.79
N CYS A 121 14.35 -2.28 5.38
CA CYS A 121 14.48 -1.01 4.65
C CYS A 121 15.53 -1.13 3.52
N ASP A 122 16.71 -1.65 3.83
CA ASP A 122 17.79 -1.89 2.86
C ASP A 122 17.35 -2.86 1.76
N SER A 123 16.50 -3.85 2.09
CA SER A 123 15.98 -4.77 1.08
C SER A 123 14.98 -4.07 0.15
N LEU A 124 14.08 -3.24 0.68
CA LEU A 124 13.17 -2.43 -0.12
C LEU A 124 13.94 -1.53 -1.08
N MET A 125 14.92 -0.78 -0.57
CA MET A 125 15.73 0.16 -1.37
C MET A 125 16.66 -0.54 -2.37
N ARG A 126 17.15 -1.75 -2.10
CA ARG A 126 17.89 -2.52 -3.12
C ARG A 126 17.01 -3.03 -4.26
N ASN A 127 15.71 -3.18 -4.04
CA ASN A 127 14.78 -3.74 -5.02
C ASN A 127 13.96 -2.65 -5.74
N HIS A 128 14.64 -1.75 -6.47
CA HIS A 128 13.99 -0.64 -7.21
C HIS A 128 12.85 -1.11 -8.14
N ARG A 129 12.96 -2.29 -8.76
CA ARG A 129 11.89 -2.85 -9.61
C ARG A 129 10.60 -3.08 -8.82
N LEU A 130 10.72 -3.63 -7.61
CA LEU A 130 9.57 -3.90 -6.73
C LEU A 130 8.98 -2.59 -6.22
N MET A 131 9.82 -1.65 -5.82
CA MET A 131 9.37 -0.31 -5.43
C MET A 131 8.66 0.42 -6.58
N ALA A 132 9.20 0.36 -7.81
CA ALA A 132 8.54 0.95 -8.98
C ALA A 132 7.18 0.29 -9.25
N LYS A 133 7.07 -1.04 -9.11
CA LYS A 133 5.79 -1.77 -9.19
C LYS A 133 4.84 -1.32 -8.08
N PHE A 134 5.30 -1.19 -6.85
CA PHE A 134 4.50 -0.72 -5.71
C PHE A 134 3.94 0.69 -5.95
N TRP A 135 4.76 1.61 -6.47
CA TRP A 135 4.33 2.97 -6.83
C TRP A 135 3.38 3.03 -8.04
N THR A 136 3.15 1.92 -8.75
CA THR A 136 2.05 1.88 -9.74
C THR A 136 0.67 1.94 -9.12
N PHE A 137 0.53 1.80 -7.80
CA PHE A 137 -0.70 2.08 -7.05
C PHE A 137 -1.31 3.44 -7.40
N LEU A 138 -0.47 4.48 -7.60
CA LEU A 138 -0.95 5.81 -8.00
C LEU A 138 -1.49 5.89 -9.44
N LYS A 139 -1.35 4.83 -10.25
CA LYS A 139 -1.96 4.75 -11.58
C LYS A 139 -3.44 4.33 -11.54
N LEU A 140 -3.92 3.83 -10.40
CA LEU A 140 -5.34 3.56 -10.20
C LEU A 140 -6.13 4.86 -10.35
N SER A 141 -7.36 4.77 -10.86
CA SER A 141 -8.25 5.93 -10.96
C SER A 141 -8.69 6.37 -9.56
N PRO A 142 -8.82 7.68 -9.30
CA PRO A 142 -9.39 8.17 -8.06
C PRO A 142 -10.89 7.79 -7.95
N PRO A 143 -11.43 7.61 -6.74
CA PRO A 143 -10.71 7.65 -5.46
C PRO A 143 -9.95 6.35 -5.19
N LEU A 144 -8.77 6.47 -4.56
CA LEU A 144 -8.06 5.31 -4.00
C LEU A 144 -8.81 4.79 -2.77
N ASP A 145 -8.72 3.48 -2.50
CA ASP A 145 -9.24 2.91 -1.25
C ASP A 145 -8.51 3.57 -0.05
N PRO A 146 -9.23 4.15 0.92
CA PRO A 146 -8.61 4.89 2.02
C PRO A 146 -7.66 4.05 2.88
N LEU A 147 -7.96 2.75 3.07
CA LEU A 147 -7.14 1.87 3.89
C LEU A 147 -5.82 1.57 3.17
N GLN A 148 -5.88 1.18 1.89
CA GLN A 148 -4.69 0.95 1.09
C GLN A 148 -3.85 2.22 0.92
N ALA A 149 -4.48 3.38 0.70
CA ALA A 149 -3.77 4.65 0.64
C ALA A 149 -3.02 4.94 1.96
N SER A 150 -3.65 4.65 3.12
CA SER A 150 -2.98 4.78 4.41
C SER A 150 -1.78 3.84 4.55
N TYR A 151 -1.90 2.59 4.08
CA TYR A 151 -0.81 1.63 4.14
C TYR A 151 0.34 1.97 3.18
N PHE A 152 0.00 2.35 1.95
CA PHE A 152 0.96 2.86 0.97
C PHE A 152 1.74 4.05 1.53
N THR A 153 1.04 5.02 2.13
CA THR A 153 1.67 6.18 2.77
C THR A 153 2.59 5.76 3.91
N ARG A 154 2.13 4.93 4.85
CA ARG A 154 2.94 4.48 6.00
C ARG A 154 4.28 3.83 5.59
N VAL A 155 4.27 2.95 4.60
CA VAL A 155 5.50 2.31 4.10
C VAL A 155 6.47 3.34 3.54
N ASN A 156 5.99 4.25 2.68
CA ASN A 156 6.83 5.28 2.08
C ASN A 156 7.31 6.31 3.11
N GLU A 157 6.49 6.66 4.10
CA GLU A 157 6.86 7.56 5.17
C GLU A 157 7.99 7.01 6.03
N ASN A 158 7.94 5.71 6.36
CA ASN A 158 9.02 5.05 7.09
C ASN A 158 10.32 5.06 6.27
N LEU A 159 10.25 4.77 4.97
CA LEU A 159 11.42 4.84 4.08
C LEU A 159 11.98 6.26 3.94
N LEU A 160 11.12 7.27 3.91
CA LEU A 160 11.55 8.68 3.90
C LEU A 160 12.22 9.10 5.22
N GLU A 161 11.96 8.40 6.33
CA GLU A 161 12.60 8.65 7.63
C GLU A 161 13.88 7.83 7.82
N ARG A 162 13.87 6.55 7.43
CA ARG A 162 14.96 5.59 7.69
C ARG A 162 16.00 5.52 6.56
N SER A 163 15.58 5.78 5.33
CA SER A 163 16.38 5.69 4.09
C SER A 163 16.19 6.93 3.22
N THR A 164 16.13 8.12 3.84
CA THR A 164 15.75 9.39 3.21
C THR A 164 16.46 9.63 1.87
N GLN A 165 17.79 9.64 1.86
CA GLN A 165 18.59 9.92 0.67
C GLN A 165 18.29 8.95 -0.49
N GLU A 166 18.25 7.66 -0.20
CA GLU A 166 18.00 6.61 -1.19
C GLU A 166 16.58 6.69 -1.73
N MET A 167 15.60 6.88 -0.83
CA MET A 167 14.19 6.98 -1.19
C MET A 167 13.91 8.24 -2.03
N LEU A 168 14.53 9.38 -1.72
CA LEU A 168 14.39 10.60 -2.52
C LEU A 168 15.05 10.47 -3.90
N THR A 169 16.19 9.79 -3.97
CA THR A 169 16.86 9.48 -5.24
C THR A 169 15.98 8.58 -6.10
N PHE A 170 15.40 7.54 -5.50
CA PHE A 170 14.43 6.66 -6.15
C PHE A 170 13.18 7.45 -6.61
N PHE A 171 12.59 8.28 -5.74
CA PHE A 171 11.42 9.10 -6.07
C PHE A 171 11.65 9.96 -7.31
N LYS A 172 12.81 10.64 -7.40
CA LYS A 172 13.18 11.46 -8.57
C LYS A 172 13.34 10.65 -9.85
N SER A 173 13.65 9.36 -9.75
CA SER A 173 13.76 8.47 -10.91
C SER A 173 12.40 8.07 -11.48
N LEU A 174 11.30 8.23 -10.73
CA LEU A 174 9.96 7.88 -11.17
C LEU A 174 9.39 8.97 -12.09
N GLU A 175 9.26 8.64 -13.37
CA GLU A 175 8.70 9.55 -14.37
C GLU A 175 7.28 10.00 -14.00
N GLY A 176 7.05 11.31 -13.98
CA GLY A 176 5.73 11.90 -13.75
C GLY A 176 5.11 11.56 -12.38
N VAL A 177 5.92 11.21 -11.38
CA VAL A 177 5.42 10.76 -10.07
C VAL A 177 4.61 11.84 -9.36
N VAL A 178 5.03 13.11 -9.43
CA VAL A 178 4.29 14.20 -8.80
C VAL A 178 2.93 14.39 -9.45
N GLN A 179 2.83 14.33 -10.78
CA GLN A 179 1.54 14.40 -11.49
C GLN A 179 0.61 13.26 -11.07
N LYS A 180 1.16 12.05 -10.92
CA LYS A 180 0.39 10.90 -10.43
C LYS A 180 -0.11 11.12 -9.01
N MET A 181 0.69 11.70 -8.11
CA MET A 181 0.23 12.08 -6.77
C MET A 181 -0.82 13.19 -6.81
N LEU A 182 -0.66 14.18 -7.69
CA LEU A 182 -1.55 15.33 -7.82
C LEU A 182 -2.98 14.95 -8.26
N VAL A 183 -3.14 13.88 -9.03
CA VAL A 183 -4.47 13.33 -9.39
C VAL A 183 -5.22 12.81 -8.15
N HIS A 184 -4.52 12.54 -7.05
CA HIS A 184 -5.06 11.95 -5.83
C HIS A 184 -5.06 12.90 -4.62
N VAL A 185 -4.96 14.23 -4.82
CA VAL A 185 -4.87 15.22 -3.72
C VAL A 185 -6.11 15.26 -2.82
N ASP A 186 -7.25 14.79 -3.29
CA ASP A 186 -8.45 14.65 -2.47
C ASP A 186 -8.32 13.53 -1.42
N SER A 187 -7.33 12.64 -1.56
CA SER A 187 -6.93 11.68 -0.53
C SER A 187 -5.96 12.36 0.45
N PRO A 188 -6.35 12.56 1.73
CA PRO A 188 -5.47 13.20 2.72
C PRO A 188 -4.13 12.47 2.87
N MET A 189 -4.14 11.13 2.78
CA MET A 189 -2.94 10.30 2.90
C MET A 189 -1.92 10.57 1.79
N ILE A 190 -2.39 10.82 0.56
CA ILE A 190 -1.50 11.11 -0.58
C ILE A 190 -1.04 12.56 -0.56
N MET A 191 -1.93 13.49 -0.18
CA MET A 191 -1.60 14.89 -0.02
C MET A 191 -0.52 15.10 1.06
N ASP A 192 -0.69 14.47 2.23
CA ASP A 192 0.28 14.56 3.33
C ASP A 192 1.63 13.96 2.95
N LEU A 193 1.64 12.83 2.24
CA LEU A 193 2.87 12.23 1.71
C LEU A 193 3.58 13.17 0.72
N LEU A 194 2.83 13.81 -0.19
CA LEU A 194 3.38 14.77 -1.14
C LEU A 194 4.00 15.97 -0.42
N LEU A 195 3.28 16.56 0.55
CA LEU A 195 3.77 17.67 1.36
C LEU A 195 5.02 17.28 2.16
N LYS A 196 5.05 16.08 2.72
CA LYS A 196 6.24 15.56 3.42
C LYS A 196 7.43 15.45 2.49
N ILE A 197 7.26 14.89 1.29
CA ILE A 197 8.33 14.79 0.29
C ILE A 197 8.85 16.19 -0.09
N ILE A 198 7.96 17.15 -0.37
CA ILE A 198 8.33 18.53 -0.66
C ILE A 198 9.10 19.18 0.49
N SER A 199 8.70 18.89 1.74
CA SER A 199 9.37 19.44 2.93
C SER A 199 10.82 18.96 3.08
N LEU A 200 11.17 17.85 2.44
CA LEU A 200 12.51 17.26 2.45
C LEU A 200 13.48 17.86 1.44
N GLU A 201 13.12 18.93 0.70
CA GLU A 201 14.02 19.64 -0.24
C GLU A 201 15.40 19.96 0.37
N LYS A 202 15.45 20.32 1.66
CA LYS A 202 16.67 20.70 2.38
C LYS A 202 17.48 19.52 2.90
N SER A 203 16.96 18.30 2.80
CA SER A 203 17.66 17.08 3.23
C SER A 203 18.71 16.65 2.20
N GLU A 204 19.70 15.86 2.63
CA GLU A 204 20.62 15.21 1.69
C GLU A 204 19.81 14.36 0.71
N GLY A 205 20.00 14.60 -0.59
CA GLY A 205 19.25 13.95 -1.66
C GLY A 205 17.93 14.62 -2.00
N GLY A 206 17.53 15.62 -1.22
CA GLY A 206 16.35 16.45 -1.40
C GLY A 206 16.45 17.46 -2.54
N GLN A 207 17.63 17.98 -2.84
CA GLN A 207 17.83 19.06 -3.81
C GLN A 207 17.15 18.82 -5.17
N GLY A 208 16.18 19.66 -5.53
CA GLY A 208 15.41 19.59 -6.78
C GLY A 208 14.07 18.82 -6.70
N ILE A 209 13.60 18.39 -5.52
CA ILE A 209 12.23 17.85 -5.35
C ILE A 209 11.20 18.91 -5.71
N VAL A 210 11.45 20.15 -5.27
CA VAL A 210 10.59 21.29 -5.54
C VAL A 210 10.55 21.58 -7.04
N ASP A 211 11.66 21.43 -7.77
CA ASP A 211 11.70 21.64 -9.23
C ASP A 211 10.90 20.56 -9.99
N VAL A 212 11.03 19.30 -9.59
CA VAL A 212 10.19 18.19 -10.12
C VAL A 212 8.71 18.50 -9.86
N SER A 213 8.39 19.09 -8.71
CA SER A 213 7.03 19.46 -8.34
C SER A 213 6.50 20.67 -9.11
N HIS A 214 7.33 21.70 -9.32
CA HIS A 214 6.97 22.88 -10.11
C HIS A 214 6.80 22.54 -11.59
N GLY A 215 7.69 21.72 -12.16
CA GLY A 215 7.56 21.22 -13.53
C GLY A 215 6.25 20.43 -13.73
N ALA A 216 5.78 19.76 -12.67
CA ALA A 216 4.51 19.06 -12.68
C ALA A 216 3.29 19.99 -12.59
N LEU A 217 3.38 21.05 -11.80
CA LEU A 217 2.30 22.04 -11.66
C LEU A 217 2.22 23.03 -12.83
N ALA A 218 3.28 23.16 -13.64
CA ALA A 218 3.36 24.11 -14.75
C ALA A 218 2.50 23.73 -15.98
N PHE A 219 1.88 22.53 -16.03
CA PHE A 219 0.95 22.10 -17.07
C PHE A 219 -0.21 21.28 -16.45
N PRO A 220 -1.50 21.58 -16.75
CA PRO A 220 -2.02 21.93 -18.07
C PRO A 220 -2.79 23.27 -18.11
N LYS A 221 -2.32 24.22 -18.92
CA LYS A 221 -3.20 25.27 -19.44
C LYS A 221 -4.14 24.66 -20.48
N THR A 222 -5.42 24.56 -20.10
CA THR A 222 -6.60 24.78 -20.95
C THR A 222 -6.47 24.39 -22.43
N ASN A 223 -6.89 23.18 -22.75
CA ASN A 223 -7.37 22.84 -24.09
C ASN A 223 -8.76 22.17 -24.00
N GLN A 224 -9.73 22.87 -23.41
CA GLN A 224 -11.16 22.48 -23.44
C GLN A 224 -12.16 23.64 -23.60
N PHE A 225 -11.72 24.88 -23.87
CA PHE A 225 -12.65 25.98 -24.20
C PHE A 225 -12.25 26.66 -25.52
N SER A 226 -12.36 25.93 -26.63
CA SER A 226 -12.55 26.55 -27.94
C SER A 226 -13.85 26.01 -28.51
N GLY A 227 -14.95 26.64 -28.10
CA GLY A 227 -16.29 26.15 -28.40
C GLY A 227 -17.42 27.09 -27.99
N TYR A 228 -17.19 28.40 -27.98
CA TYR A 228 -18.28 29.38 -27.99
C TYR A 228 -18.01 30.39 -29.10
N LYS A 229 -18.51 30.07 -30.29
CA LYS A 229 -18.72 31.07 -31.33
C LYS A 229 -19.75 32.06 -30.80
N ALA A 230 -19.35 33.32 -30.69
CA ALA A 230 -20.27 34.44 -30.62
C ALA A 230 -21.24 34.33 -31.81
N LYS A 231 -22.54 34.33 -31.53
CA LYS A 231 -23.56 34.62 -32.53
C LYS A 231 -23.78 36.13 -32.50
N ASP A 232 -23.39 36.76 -33.60
CA ASP A 232 -23.86 38.08 -33.98
C ASP A 232 -25.38 38.07 -34.08
N SER A 233 -26.03 39.02 -33.39
CA SER A 233 -27.30 39.66 -33.75
C SER A 233 -27.47 40.91 -32.89
#